data_AF-A0A6A5VBI9-F1
#
_entry.id   AF-A0A6A5VBI9-F1
#
_cell.length_a   1.000
_cell.length_b   1.000
_cell.length_c   1.000
_cell.angle_alpha   90.00
_cell.angle_beta   90.00
_cell.angle_gamma   90.00
#
_symmetry.space_group_name_H-M   'P 1'
#
loop_
_entity.id
_entity.type
_entity.pdbx_description
1 polymer ?
#
loop_
_entity_poly.entity_id
_entity_poly.type
_entity_poly.pdbx_seq_one_letter_code
_entity_poly.pdbx_strand_id
1 'polypeptide(L)'
;MKLYGAIILSILPAVLGYGEKCDYYDGTKYGTVSGICGSPAECLGDAFGYTVNNQCPGGSDNKCCITKTCKANGKSGYCTTVSNCNSNEFLGGHHVANKCPGPDNVQCCY
;
A
#
# COMPACT_ATOMS: atom_id res chain seq x y z
N MET A 1 11.12 54.93 1.20
CA MET A 1 10.84 53.73 2.01
C MET A 1 10.64 52.58 1.02
N LYS A 2 11.60 51.66 0.89
CA LYS A 2 11.58 50.59 -0.13
C LYS A 2 10.81 49.39 0.43
N LEU A 3 9.69 49.05 -0.20
CA LEU A 3 8.95 47.82 0.02
C LEU A 3 9.85 46.64 -0.36
N TYR A 4 10.10 45.71 0.57
CA TYR A 4 10.48 44.35 0.25
C TYR A 4 9.25 43.47 0.46
N GLY A 5 8.51 43.25 -0.62
CA GLY A 5 7.46 42.23 -0.66
C GLY A 5 8.12 40.86 -0.59
N ALA A 6 7.91 40.16 0.52
CA ALA A 6 8.21 38.74 0.60
C ALA A 6 7.19 38.01 -0.29
N ILE A 7 7.61 37.68 -1.52
CA ILE A 7 6.91 36.70 -2.34
C ILE A 7 7.17 35.35 -1.65
N ILE A 8 6.27 34.97 -0.76
CA ILE A 8 6.20 33.59 -0.27
C ILE A 8 5.76 32.78 -1.49
N LEU A 9 6.73 32.20 -2.18
CA LEU A 9 6.50 31.15 -3.16
C LEU A 9 6.01 29.96 -2.36
N SER A 10 4.72 29.94 -2.01
CA SER A 10 4.05 28.77 -1.50
C SER A 10 4.04 27.76 -2.64
N ILE A 11 5.12 27.01 -2.74
CA ILE A 11 5.13 25.68 -3.35
C ILE A 11 4.00 24.94 -2.67
N LEU A 12 2.85 24.86 -3.35
CA LEU A 12 1.86 23.85 -3.00
C LEU A 12 2.62 22.53 -3.00
N PRO A 13 2.58 21.75 -1.91
CA PRO A 13 3.01 20.37 -2.03
C PRO A 13 2.19 19.79 -3.18
N ALA A 14 2.91 19.21 -4.15
CA ALA A 14 2.32 18.54 -5.29
C ALA A 14 1.11 17.76 -4.80
N VAL A 15 -0.04 17.99 -5.44
CA VAL A 15 -1.28 17.28 -5.14
C VAL A 15 -0.95 15.80 -5.24
N LEU A 16 -0.70 15.16 -4.09
CA LEU A 16 -0.68 13.72 -3.95
C LEU A 16 -1.99 13.26 -4.56
N GLY A 17 -1.92 12.43 -5.60
CA GLY A 17 -3.09 11.93 -6.31
C GLY A 17 -3.97 11.13 -5.37
N TYR A 18 -4.86 11.80 -4.65
CA TYR A 18 -5.86 11.15 -3.82
C TYR A 18 -6.87 10.46 -4.76
N GLY A 19 -6.65 9.18 -5.04
CA GLY A 19 -7.65 8.29 -5.61
C GLY A 19 -7.41 7.76 -7.03
N GLU A 20 -6.20 7.83 -7.57
CA GLU A 20 -5.90 7.03 -8.77
C GLU A 20 -6.05 5.54 -8.43
N LYS A 21 -6.95 4.87 -9.16
CA LYS A 21 -7.17 3.43 -9.00
C LYS A 21 -6.17 2.66 -9.83
N CYS A 22 -5.81 1.51 -9.34
CA CYS A 22 -4.97 0.55 -10.04
C CYS A 22 -5.58 -0.84 -9.91
N ASP A 23 -5.30 -1.69 -10.89
CA ASP A 23 -5.72 -3.08 -10.88
C ASP A 23 -4.50 -4.00 -10.99
N TYR A 24 -4.55 -5.11 -10.29
CA TYR A 24 -3.52 -6.14 -10.29
C TYR A 24 -4.15 -7.49 -10.58
N TYR A 25 -3.68 -8.13 -11.64
CA TYR A 25 -4.08 -9.50 -11.96
C TYR A 25 -3.16 -10.46 -11.22
N ASP A 26 -3.74 -11.17 -10.24
CA ASP A 26 -3.05 -12.11 -9.37
C ASP A 26 -2.75 -13.46 -10.07
N GLY A 27 -3.46 -13.78 -11.16
CA GLY A 27 -3.27 -15.04 -11.89
C GLY A 27 -3.74 -16.29 -11.14
N THR A 28 -4.36 -16.15 -9.96
CA THR A 28 -4.89 -17.27 -9.17
C THR A 28 -6.39 -17.12 -8.89
N LYS A 29 -6.89 -17.79 -7.83
CA LYS A 29 -8.29 -17.78 -7.38
C LYS A 29 -8.84 -16.39 -7.04
N TYR A 30 -8.00 -15.38 -6.86
CA TYR A 30 -8.43 -14.02 -6.53
C TYR A 30 -8.73 -13.17 -7.77
N GLY A 31 -8.27 -13.59 -8.96
CA GLY A 31 -8.51 -12.85 -10.22
C GLY A 31 -7.86 -11.47 -10.22
N THR A 32 -8.62 -10.45 -10.62
CA THR A 32 -8.17 -9.05 -10.56
C THR A 32 -8.54 -8.44 -9.22
N VAL A 33 -7.56 -7.84 -8.55
CA VAL A 33 -7.75 -7.08 -7.32
C VAL A 33 -7.41 -5.61 -7.55
N SER A 34 -8.27 -4.74 -7.05
CA SER A 34 -8.08 -3.29 -7.18
C SER A 34 -7.37 -2.72 -5.96
N GLY A 35 -6.61 -1.66 -6.21
CA GLY A 35 -5.91 -0.88 -5.20
C GLY A 35 -6.01 0.62 -5.47
N ILE A 36 -5.27 1.38 -4.69
CA ILE A 36 -5.12 2.83 -4.85
C ILE A 36 -3.63 3.14 -5.02
N CYS A 37 -3.30 4.00 -5.99
CA CYS A 37 -1.96 4.49 -6.19
C CYS A 37 -1.54 5.40 -5.03
N GLY A 38 -0.38 5.15 -4.44
CA GLY A 38 0.17 5.93 -3.35
C GLY A 38 1.59 5.51 -2.98
N SER A 39 2.13 6.11 -1.92
CA SER A 39 3.50 5.80 -1.49
C SER A 39 3.58 4.42 -0.81
N PRO A 40 4.71 3.69 -0.94
CA PRO A 40 4.93 2.45 -0.21
C PRO A 40 4.84 2.59 1.31
N ALA A 41 5.28 3.73 1.84
CA ALA A 41 5.29 3.99 3.28
C ALA A 41 3.87 4.05 3.85
N GLU A 42 2.98 4.84 3.23
CA GLU A 42 1.56 4.94 3.63
C GLU A 42 0.85 3.59 3.47
N CYS A 43 1.15 2.85 2.39
CA CYS A 43 0.53 1.56 2.13
C CYS A 43 0.86 0.50 3.19
N LEU A 44 2.14 0.38 3.54
CA LEU A 44 2.63 -0.64 4.49
C LEU A 44 2.39 -0.23 5.95
N GLY A 45 2.50 1.06 6.25
CA GLY A 45 2.36 1.61 7.60
C GLY A 45 0.91 1.77 8.02
N ASP A 46 0.18 2.67 7.38
CA ASP A 46 -1.16 3.09 7.81
C ASP A 46 -2.27 2.18 7.29
N ALA A 47 -2.12 1.68 6.07
CA ALA A 47 -3.14 0.90 5.40
C ALA A 47 -3.00 -0.62 5.60
N PHE A 48 -1.89 -1.06 6.20
CA PHE A 48 -1.53 -2.46 6.43
C PHE A 48 -1.62 -3.36 5.17
N GLY A 49 -1.42 -2.77 4.00
CA GLY A 49 -1.53 -3.44 2.71
C GLY A 49 -0.19 -3.96 2.20
N TYR A 50 -0.11 -4.11 0.88
CA TYR A 50 1.14 -4.36 0.18
C TYR A 50 1.14 -3.62 -1.16
N THR A 51 2.33 -3.41 -1.72
CA THR A 51 2.50 -2.68 -2.97
C THR A 51 2.80 -3.61 -4.14
N VAL A 52 2.29 -3.24 -5.31
CA VAL A 52 2.69 -3.83 -6.60
C VAL A 52 3.23 -2.76 -7.54
N ASN A 53 4.24 -3.16 -8.32
CA ASN A 53 4.97 -2.26 -9.21
C ASN A 53 4.23 -2.02 -10.54
N ASN A 54 4.52 -0.88 -11.17
CA ASN A 54 4.16 -0.55 -12.56
C ASN A 54 2.65 -0.51 -12.86
N GLN A 55 1.80 -0.39 -11.84
CA GLN A 55 0.35 -0.24 -12.01
C GLN A 55 -0.14 1.21 -11.82
N CYS A 56 0.77 2.13 -11.53
CA CYS A 56 0.49 3.53 -11.28
C CYS A 56 1.44 4.43 -12.09
N PRO A 57 0.96 5.57 -12.63
CA PRO A 57 1.81 6.56 -13.29
C PRO A 57 2.68 7.33 -12.28
N GLY A 58 3.67 8.12 -12.73
CA GLY A 58 4.36 9.06 -11.83
C GLY A 58 5.63 8.54 -11.14
N GLY A 59 6.23 7.45 -11.63
CA GLY A 59 7.59 7.04 -11.26
C GLY A 59 7.67 5.94 -10.19
N SER A 60 8.86 5.74 -9.62
CA SER A 60 9.16 4.62 -8.73
C SER A 60 8.42 4.67 -7.41
N ASP A 61 8.05 5.85 -6.90
CA ASP A 61 7.49 5.99 -5.55
C ASP A 61 5.96 6.02 -5.54
N ASN A 62 5.31 6.03 -6.71
CA ASN A 62 3.88 5.82 -6.82
C ASN A 62 3.60 4.35 -7.14
N LYS A 63 3.18 3.59 -6.12
CA LYS A 63 2.88 2.16 -6.26
C LYS A 63 1.39 1.91 -6.09
N CYS A 64 0.92 0.81 -6.65
CA CYS A 64 -0.44 0.37 -6.38
C CYS A 64 -0.50 -0.29 -5.02
N CYS A 65 -1.17 0.35 -4.08
CA CYS A 65 -1.44 -0.17 -2.75
C CYS A 65 -2.70 -1.02 -2.76
N ILE A 66 -2.54 -2.31 -2.46
CA ILE A 66 -3.65 -3.24 -2.33
C ILE A 66 -3.90 -3.46 -0.85
N THR A 67 -5.07 -3.05 -0.39
CA THR A 67 -5.54 -3.30 0.97
C THR A 67 -6.54 -4.44 0.96
N LYS A 68 -6.17 -5.55 1.58
CA LYS A 68 -7.07 -6.70 1.66
C LYS A 68 -7.04 -7.37 3.02
N THR A 69 -8.21 -7.71 3.53
CA THR A 69 -8.34 -8.52 4.74
C THR A 69 -8.40 -10.00 4.37
N CYS A 70 -8.00 -10.83 5.32
CA CYS A 70 -7.94 -12.27 5.18
C CYS A 70 -8.41 -12.95 6.46
N LYS A 71 -8.66 -14.26 6.39
CA LYS A 71 -8.92 -15.10 7.55
C LYS A 71 -7.94 -16.27 7.59
N ALA A 72 -7.29 -16.45 8.73
CA ALA A 72 -6.36 -17.54 8.97
C ALA A 72 -6.59 -18.07 10.39
N ASN A 73 -6.68 -19.40 10.55
CA ASN A 73 -6.82 -20.06 11.85
C ASN A 73 -7.97 -19.48 12.72
N GLY A 74 -9.08 -19.10 12.10
CA GLY A 74 -10.24 -18.50 12.79
C GLY A 74 -10.08 -17.03 13.17
N LYS A 75 -8.94 -16.39 12.87
CA LYS A 75 -8.66 -14.97 13.13
C LYS A 75 -8.74 -14.15 11.85
N SER A 76 -9.16 -12.90 12.00
CA SER A 76 -9.09 -11.90 10.93
C SER A 76 -7.70 -11.30 10.89
N GLY A 77 -7.20 -11.02 9.69
CA GLY A 77 -5.89 -10.42 9.47
C GLY A 77 -5.84 -9.55 8.22
N TYR A 78 -4.63 -9.09 7.89
CA TYR A 78 -4.34 -8.24 6.74
C TYR A 78 -3.37 -8.92 5.79
N CYS A 79 -3.60 -8.71 4.49
CA CYS A 79 -2.67 -9.10 3.46
C CYS A 79 -1.56 -8.08 3.35
N THR A 80 -0.37 -8.48 3.76
CA THR A 80 0.81 -7.63 3.84
C THR A 80 2.05 -8.46 3.55
N THR A 81 3.20 -7.82 3.37
CA THR A 81 4.45 -8.55 3.20
C THR A 81 4.88 -9.24 4.51
N VAL A 82 5.51 -10.41 4.42
CA VAL A 82 6.06 -11.11 5.60
C VAL A 82 6.99 -10.21 6.42
N SER A 83 7.82 -9.40 5.74
CA SER A 83 8.69 -8.44 6.42
C SER A 83 7.91 -7.40 7.23
N ASN A 84 6.87 -6.79 6.64
CA ASN A 84 6.03 -5.83 7.33
C ASN A 84 5.25 -6.47 8.49
N CYS A 85 4.74 -7.70 8.28
CA CYS A 85 4.08 -8.47 9.33
C CYS A 85 4.98 -8.64 10.56
N ASN A 86 6.26 -8.96 10.34
CA ASN A 86 7.22 -9.19 11.43
C ASN A 86 7.74 -7.89 12.07
N SER A 87 7.78 -6.78 11.34
CA SER A 87 8.33 -5.51 11.82
C SER A 87 7.28 -4.56 12.41
N ASN A 88 6.00 -4.77 12.11
CA ASN A 88 4.91 -3.90 12.54
C ASN A 88 4.19 -4.52 13.74
N GLU A 89 4.40 -3.94 14.92
CA GLU A 89 3.87 -4.44 16.20
C GLU A 89 2.33 -4.50 16.23
N PHE A 90 1.64 -3.73 15.39
CA PHE A 90 0.18 -3.73 15.29
C PHE A 90 -0.40 -4.94 14.54
N LEU A 91 0.44 -5.68 13.80
CA LEU A 91 -0.01 -6.77 12.92
C LEU A 91 0.08 -8.17 13.55
N GLY A 92 0.58 -8.29 14.79
CA GLY A 92 0.61 -9.56 15.54
C GLY A 92 1.76 -10.51 15.18
N GLY A 93 2.34 -10.38 13.98
CA GLY A 93 3.55 -11.10 13.58
C GLY A 93 3.34 -12.57 13.18
N HIS A 94 2.12 -13.09 13.21
CA HIS A 94 1.84 -14.42 12.69
C HIS A 94 1.37 -14.34 11.24
N HIS A 95 2.00 -15.11 10.35
CA HIS A 95 1.64 -15.09 8.92
C HIS A 95 1.34 -16.48 8.35
N VAL A 96 0.37 -16.55 7.44
CA VAL A 96 -0.01 -17.79 6.73
C VAL A 96 -0.09 -17.54 5.22
N ALA A 97 0.66 -18.35 4.47
CA ALA A 97 0.72 -18.30 3.01
C ALA A 97 -0.62 -18.72 2.35
N ASN A 98 -0.78 -18.39 1.05
CA ASN A 98 -1.92 -18.80 0.21
C ASN A 98 -3.30 -18.27 0.67
N LYS A 99 -3.32 -17.24 1.51
CA LYS A 99 -4.52 -16.58 2.03
C LYS A 99 -4.73 -15.16 1.49
N CYS A 100 -3.81 -14.67 0.69
CA CYS A 100 -3.82 -13.34 0.10
C CYS A 100 -3.53 -13.42 -1.40
N PRO A 101 -4.08 -12.49 -2.20
CA PRO A 101 -3.59 -12.23 -3.54
C PRO A 101 -2.21 -11.59 -3.47
N GLY A 102 -1.43 -11.72 -4.53
CA GLY A 102 -0.13 -11.11 -4.68
C GLY A 102 1.01 -12.11 -4.80
N PRO A 103 2.26 -11.60 -4.82
CA PRO A 103 3.45 -12.44 -4.81
C PRO A 103 3.58 -13.26 -3.53
N ASP A 104 4.42 -14.31 -3.55
CA ASP A 104 4.55 -15.30 -2.46
C ASP A 104 4.93 -14.71 -1.09
N ASN A 105 5.59 -13.55 -1.09
CA ASN A 105 5.96 -12.84 0.13
C ASN A 105 4.80 -12.04 0.75
N VAL A 106 3.62 -12.00 0.10
CA VAL A 106 2.39 -11.41 0.63
C VAL A 106 1.56 -12.51 1.26
N GLN A 107 1.33 -12.39 2.56
CA GLN A 107 0.68 -13.42 3.35
C GLN A 107 -0.37 -12.80 4.28
N CYS A 108 -1.24 -13.65 4.81
CA CYS A 108 -2.23 -13.20 5.79
C CYS A 108 -1.56 -13.05 7.14
N CYS A 109 -1.41 -11.82 7.61
CA CYS A 109 -0.82 -11.48 8.91
C CYS A 109 -1.90 -11.20 9.96
N TYR A 110 -1.77 -11.77 11.16
CA TYR A 110 -2.76 -11.65 12.24
C TYR A 110 -2.15 -11.84 13.65
#